data_AF-A0A059X0G9-F1
#
_entry.id   AF-A0A059X0G9-F1
#
_cell.length_a   1.000
_cell.length_b   1.000
_cell.length_c   1.000
_cell.angle_alpha   90.00
_cell.angle_beta   90.00
_cell.angle_gamma   90.00
#
_symmetry.space_group_name_H-M   'P 1'
#
loop_
_entity.id
_entity.type
_entity.pdbx_description
1 polymer ?
#
loop_
_entity_poly.entity_id
_entity_poly.type
_entity_poly.pdbx_seq_one_letter_code
_entity_poly.pdbx_strand_id
1 'polypeptide(L)'
;MLPTTLALYLATQMALAPKPAVTPPLEKNCGTRAVWDSEGQNCRALPPTREQCWADGQQLDSQTKACVPVTLSAFCREHNWDYEQEQTVSRILNDLNAHDCEEAEQILQKTRKLTLRSAGFLKVQDIRPLRALPFLEELNLDGQRISDLQPLQKLPRLKKLSLRFNDVYDLEPLLSLNRLESLDLAGNPISANDPVLKKLQKKMKVNLHVPVDVPARDDEETPGLAKDVN
;
A
#
# COMPACT_ATOMS: atom_id res chain seq x y z
N MET A 1 31.17 70.44 -36.12
CA MET A 1 31.86 69.16 -36.43
C MET A 1 31.81 68.28 -35.19
N LEU A 2 31.64 66.97 -35.42
CA LEU A 2 31.37 65.85 -34.49
C LEU A 2 29.89 65.64 -34.10
N PRO A 3 29.40 64.39 -33.94
CA PRO A 3 30.18 63.18 -33.64
C PRO A 3 29.96 61.94 -34.53
N THR A 4 31.01 61.13 -34.55
CA THR A 4 31.18 59.76 -35.05
C THR A 4 30.50 58.71 -34.15
N THR A 5 29.16 58.76 -34.00
CA THR A 5 28.42 57.76 -33.19
C THR A 5 27.34 56.98 -33.96
N LEU A 6 27.15 57.23 -35.26
CA LEU A 6 26.07 56.58 -36.03
C LEU A 6 26.48 55.28 -36.76
N ALA A 7 27.71 54.78 -36.58
CA ALA A 7 28.21 53.61 -37.30
C ALA A 7 28.19 52.30 -36.50
N LEU A 8 27.84 52.32 -35.20
CA LEU A 8 27.82 51.11 -34.36
C LEU A 8 26.42 50.56 -34.02
N TYR A 9 25.34 51.21 -34.47
CA TYR A 9 23.98 50.81 -34.08
C TYR A 9 23.24 49.93 -35.09
N LEU A 10 23.83 49.66 -36.26
CA LEU A 10 23.16 48.90 -37.34
C LEU A 10 23.68 47.47 -37.54
N ALA A 11 24.45 46.92 -36.59
CA ALA A 11 25.06 45.58 -36.74
C ALA A 11 24.59 44.51 -35.73
N THR A 12 23.56 44.78 -34.91
CA THR A 12 23.10 43.84 -33.87
C THR A 12 21.59 43.52 -33.90
N GLN A 13 20.93 43.74 -35.03
CA GLN A 13 19.60 43.17 -35.28
C GLN A 13 19.62 42.30 -36.55
N MET A 14 20.44 41.24 -36.53
CA MET A 14 20.08 40.04 -37.29
C MET A 14 18.96 39.37 -36.51
N ALA A 15 17.73 39.69 -36.90
CA ALA A 15 16.54 38.96 -36.49
C ALA A 15 16.80 37.47 -36.69
N LEU A 16 16.81 36.72 -35.58
CA LEU A 16 16.55 35.29 -35.61
C LEU A 16 15.19 35.13 -36.29
N ALA A 17 15.21 34.75 -37.56
CA ALA A 17 13.99 34.31 -38.23
C ALA A 17 13.38 33.22 -37.33
N PRO A 18 12.10 33.32 -36.96
CA PRO A 18 11.45 32.20 -36.29
C PRO A 18 11.63 30.98 -37.19
N LYS A 19 12.22 29.90 -36.65
CA LYS A 19 12.25 28.61 -37.36
C LYS A 19 10.85 28.36 -37.89
N PRO A 20 10.69 27.92 -39.16
CA PRO A 20 9.38 27.62 -39.69
C PRO A 20 8.69 26.66 -38.72
N ALA A 21 7.48 27.01 -38.27
CA ALA A 21 6.67 26.12 -37.48
C ALA A 21 6.46 24.86 -38.29
N VAL A 22 7.14 23.78 -37.90
CA VAL A 22 6.93 22.45 -38.48
C VAL A 22 5.52 22.06 -38.05
N THR A 23 4.56 22.24 -38.93
CA THR A 23 3.23 21.69 -38.74
C THR A 23 3.38 20.16 -38.65
N PRO A 24 2.97 19.53 -37.54
CA PRO A 24 3.09 18.09 -37.42
C PRO A 24 2.29 17.42 -38.55
N PRO A 25 2.76 16.30 -39.12
CA PRO A 25 2.06 15.61 -40.20
C PRO A 25 0.62 15.29 -39.75
N LEU A 26 -0.35 15.69 -40.55
CA LEU A 26 -1.80 15.59 -40.31
C LEU A 26 -2.33 14.16 -40.01
N GLU A 27 -1.47 13.14 -40.05
CA GLU A 27 -1.83 11.72 -39.84
C GLU A 27 -1.22 11.07 -38.59
N LYS A 28 -0.37 11.78 -37.82
CA LYS A 28 0.22 11.23 -36.60
C LYS A 28 -0.46 11.83 -35.36
N ASN A 29 -1.31 11.04 -34.71
CA ASN A 29 -1.85 11.36 -33.39
C ASN A 29 -1.06 10.57 -32.33
N CYS A 30 -0.61 11.23 -31.27
CA CYS A 30 0.07 10.60 -30.14
C CYS A 30 -0.85 9.71 -29.29
N GLY A 31 -2.12 9.58 -29.67
CA GLY A 31 -3.13 8.84 -28.92
C GLY A 31 -3.58 9.62 -27.69
N THR A 32 -4.39 8.99 -26.84
CA THR A 32 -5.06 9.66 -25.71
C THR A 32 -4.17 9.90 -24.49
N ARG A 33 -2.94 9.36 -24.47
CA ARG A 33 -2.02 9.42 -23.33
C ARG A 33 -0.61 9.90 -23.67
N ALA A 34 -0.45 10.61 -24.78
CA ALA A 34 0.80 11.28 -25.09
C ALA A 34 0.54 12.61 -25.80
N VAL A 35 1.47 13.54 -25.61
CA VAL A 35 1.47 14.85 -26.26
C VAL A 35 2.74 14.98 -27.10
N TRP A 36 2.66 15.76 -28.17
CA TRP A 36 3.84 16.13 -28.93
C TRP A 36 4.83 16.90 -28.05
N ASP A 37 6.12 16.65 -28.23
CA ASP A 37 7.16 17.52 -27.70
C ASP A 37 7.08 18.94 -28.30
N SER A 38 7.83 19.88 -27.73
CA SER A 38 7.80 21.28 -28.17
C SER A 38 8.27 21.49 -29.62
N GLU A 39 8.92 20.49 -30.21
CA GLU A 39 9.41 20.51 -31.58
C GLU A 39 8.49 19.78 -32.56
N GLY A 40 7.44 19.11 -32.07
CA GLY A 40 6.50 18.33 -32.89
C GLY A 40 7.11 17.07 -33.50
N GLN A 41 8.21 16.55 -32.94
CA GLN A 41 8.97 15.44 -33.54
C GLN A 41 8.71 14.11 -32.85
N ASN A 42 8.48 14.10 -31.54
CA ASN A 42 8.21 12.88 -30.77
C ASN A 42 6.97 13.01 -29.89
N CYS A 43 6.30 11.87 -29.68
CA CYS A 43 5.23 11.74 -28.70
C CYS A 43 5.83 11.43 -27.33
N ARG A 44 5.50 12.25 -26.32
CA ARG A 44 5.87 12.04 -24.92
C ARG A 44 4.65 11.61 -24.12
N ALA A 45 4.76 10.50 -23.39
CA ALA A 45 3.69 10.03 -22.52
C ALA A 45 3.33 11.08 -21.46
N LEU A 46 2.03 11.27 -21.23
CA LEU A 46 1.55 12.07 -20.11
C LEU A 46 1.93 11.39 -18.79
N PRO A 47 2.37 12.14 -17.77
CA PRO A 47 2.64 11.57 -16.46
C PRO A 47 1.37 10.91 -15.90
N PRO A 48 1.51 9.78 -15.17
CA PRO A 48 0.38 9.10 -14.59
C PRO A 48 -0.34 9.98 -13.55
N THR A 49 -1.65 9.79 -13.41
CA THR A 49 -2.40 10.42 -12.30
C THR A 49 -2.20 9.66 -11.00
N ARG A 50 -2.55 10.27 -9.86
CA ARG A 50 -2.51 9.61 -8.55
C ARG A 50 -3.37 8.35 -8.54
N GLU A 51 -4.57 8.41 -9.13
CA GLU A 51 -5.50 7.29 -9.25
C GLU A 51 -4.92 6.16 -10.09
N GLN A 52 -4.15 6.49 -11.14
CA GLN A 52 -3.49 5.49 -11.98
C GLN A 52 -2.37 4.78 -11.22
N CYS A 53 -1.55 5.51 -10.45
CA CYS A 53 -0.54 4.86 -9.60
C CYS A 53 -1.19 3.97 -8.55
N TRP A 54 -2.29 4.41 -7.95
CA TRP A 54 -3.02 3.65 -6.93
C TRP A 54 -3.66 2.36 -7.44
N ALA A 55 -4.10 2.31 -8.69
CA ALA A 55 -4.61 1.08 -9.30
C ALA A 55 -3.57 -0.06 -9.21
N ASP A 56 -2.30 0.27 -9.42
CA ASP A 56 -1.19 -0.67 -9.37
C ASP A 56 -0.62 -0.85 -7.96
N GLY A 57 -1.15 -0.17 -6.95
CA GLY A 57 -0.60 -0.19 -5.59
C GLY A 57 0.73 0.57 -5.48
N GLN A 58 0.93 1.56 -6.34
CA GLN A 58 2.04 2.50 -6.35
C GLN A 58 1.56 3.87 -5.87
N GLN A 59 2.48 4.77 -5.55
CA GLN A 59 2.17 6.18 -5.25
C GLN A 59 2.77 7.08 -6.33
N LEU A 60 2.13 8.22 -6.58
CA LEU A 60 2.67 9.23 -7.47
C LEU A 60 3.74 10.04 -6.71
N ASP A 61 4.99 9.89 -7.12
CA ASP A 61 6.10 10.63 -6.53
C ASP A 61 5.97 12.13 -6.85
N SER A 62 6.07 12.96 -5.81
CA SER A 62 5.81 14.40 -5.91
C SER A 62 6.84 15.13 -6.77
N GLN A 63 8.07 14.62 -6.84
CA GLN A 63 9.21 15.22 -7.54
C GLN A 63 9.32 14.74 -8.99
N THR A 64 9.34 13.43 -9.19
CA THR A 64 9.55 12.77 -10.48
C THR A 64 8.26 12.64 -11.31
N LYS A 65 7.09 12.82 -10.69
CA LYS A 65 5.76 12.58 -11.30
C LYS A 65 5.62 11.18 -11.88
N ALA A 66 6.41 10.22 -11.40
CA ALA A 66 6.35 8.82 -11.77
C ALA A 66 5.60 8.02 -10.70
N CYS A 67 4.99 6.90 -11.08
CA CYS A 67 4.52 5.94 -10.10
C CYS A 67 5.73 5.21 -9.51
N VAL A 68 5.88 5.28 -8.19
CA VAL A 68 6.93 4.57 -7.45
C VAL A 68 6.31 3.54 -6.51
N PRO A 69 6.99 2.41 -6.23
CA PRO A 69 6.53 1.47 -5.23
C PRO A 69 6.21 2.16 -3.91
N VAL A 70 5.12 1.76 -3.26
CA VAL A 70 4.83 2.24 -1.90
C VAL A 70 5.79 1.51 -0.96
N THR A 71 6.83 2.20 -0.51
CA THR A 71 7.69 1.76 0.59
C THR A 71 7.05 2.14 1.91
N LEU A 72 7.34 1.43 3.00
CA LEU A 72 6.82 1.80 4.32
C LEU A 72 7.30 3.21 4.69
N SER A 73 8.57 3.51 4.42
CA SER A 73 9.17 4.83 4.61
C SER A 73 8.43 5.94 3.84
N ALA A 74 7.95 5.68 2.63
CA ALA A 74 7.22 6.67 1.85
C ALA A 74 5.75 6.80 2.28
N PHE A 75 5.10 5.68 2.63
CA PHE A 75 3.79 5.72 3.30
C PHE A 75 3.85 6.58 4.56
N CYS A 76 4.95 6.48 5.31
CA CYS A 76 5.21 7.26 6.53
C CYS A 76 5.36 8.78 6.31
N ARG A 77 5.61 9.23 5.07
CA ARG A 77 5.80 10.65 4.71
C ARG A 77 4.55 11.33 4.15
N GLU A 78 3.49 10.59 3.78
CA GLU A 78 2.30 11.21 3.17
C GLU A 78 1.50 12.08 4.15
N HIS A 79 1.72 11.96 5.48
CA HIS A 79 1.15 12.77 6.57
C HIS A 79 -0.38 12.95 6.56
N ASN A 80 -1.11 12.14 5.80
CA ASN A 80 -2.58 12.18 5.70
C ASN A 80 -3.17 10.81 6.05
N TRP A 81 -2.87 10.34 7.26
CA TRP A 81 -3.44 9.12 7.82
C TRP A 81 -4.73 9.44 8.56
N ASP A 82 -5.65 8.49 8.52
CA ASP A 82 -6.64 8.42 9.59
C ASP A 82 -6.01 7.80 10.85
N TYR A 83 -6.73 7.93 11.96
CA TYR A 83 -6.28 7.45 13.26
C TYR A 83 -5.91 5.96 13.24
N GLU A 84 -6.66 5.13 12.52
CA GLU A 84 -6.44 3.68 12.48
C GLU A 84 -5.17 3.30 11.72
N GLN A 85 -4.88 4.00 10.62
CA GLN A 85 -3.62 3.86 9.89
C GLN A 85 -2.42 4.24 10.75
N GLU A 86 -2.54 5.33 11.52
CA GLU A 86 -1.50 5.76 12.45
C GLU A 86 -1.26 4.72 13.55
N GLN A 87 -2.32 4.09 14.08
CA GLN A 87 -2.20 3.01 15.06
C GLN A 87 -1.44 1.81 14.49
N THR A 88 -1.74 1.42 13.25
CA THR A 88 -1.07 0.31 12.57
C THR A 88 0.41 0.59 12.35
N VAL A 89 0.77 1.80 11.88
CA VAL A 89 2.17 2.20 11.71
C VAL A 89 2.89 2.21 13.06
N SER A 90 2.28 2.84 14.08
CA SER A 90 2.84 2.89 15.43
C SER A 90 3.06 1.50 16.02
N ARG A 91 2.13 0.57 15.77
CA ARG A 91 2.25 -0.83 16.18
C ARG A 91 3.43 -1.52 15.48
N ILE A 92 3.59 -1.31 14.17
CA ILE A 92 4.74 -1.85 13.41
C ILE A 92 6.06 -1.38 14.03
N LEU A 93 6.19 -0.08 14.31
CA LEU A 93 7.40 0.47 14.93
C LEU A 93 7.66 -0.13 16.32
N ASN A 94 6.62 -0.21 17.16
CA ASN A 94 6.72 -0.73 18.52
C ASN A 94 7.11 -2.21 18.55
N ASP A 95 6.48 -3.08 17.75
CA ASP A 95 6.79 -4.52 17.77
C ASP A 95 8.15 -4.85 17.17
N LEU A 96 8.65 -4.01 16.26
CA LEU A 96 10.00 -4.13 15.70
C LEU A 96 11.07 -3.44 16.55
N ASN A 97 10.67 -2.64 17.55
CA ASN A 97 11.54 -1.73 18.29
C ASN A 97 12.36 -0.82 17.33
N ALA A 98 11.68 -0.29 16.31
CA ALA A 98 12.25 0.63 15.33
C ALA A 98 11.93 2.08 15.70
N HIS A 99 12.89 2.98 15.51
CA HIS A 99 12.73 4.41 15.79
C HIS A 99 11.88 5.10 14.73
N ASP A 100 11.96 4.62 13.49
CA ASP A 100 11.23 5.16 12.36
C ASP A 100 10.90 4.07 11.31
N CYS A 101 10.17 4.48 10.28
CA CYS A 101 9.71 3.58 9.23
C CYS A 101 10.82 3.12 8.28
N GLU A 102 11.94 3.83 8.20
CA GLU A 102 13.08 3.41 7.39
C GLU A 102 13.82 2.26 8.07
N GLU A 103 14.07 2.37 9.36
CA GLU A 103 14.63 1.28 10.17
C GLU A 103 13.69 0.06 10.17
N ALA A 104 12.38 0.27 10.39
CA ALA A 104 11.39 -0.80 10.34
C ALA A 104 11.38 -1.51 8.98
N GLU A 105 11.45 -0.76 7.89
CA GLU A 105 11.51 -1.32 6.55
C GLU A 105 12.76 -2.18 6.32
N GLN A 106 13.94 -1.71 6.75
CA GLN A 106 15.18 -2.47 6.65
C GLN A 106 15.13 -3.78 7.44
N ILE A 107 14.60 -3.75 8.66
CA ILE A 107 14.39 -4.94 9.48
C ILE A 107 13.49 -5.94 8.74
N LEU A 108 12.36 -5.48 8.22
CA LEU A 108 11.39 -6.33 7.54
C LEU A 108 11.91 -6.86 6.19
N GLN A 109 12.75 -6.11 5.47
CA GLN A 109 13.37 -6.62 4.24
C GLN A 109 14.31 -7.80 4.52
N LYS A 110 14.98 -7.78 5.67
CA LYS A 110 15.89 -8.85 6.11
C LYS A 110 15.13 -10.05 6.69
N THR A 111 14.14 -9.82 7.54
CA THR A 111 13.40 -10.90 8.23
C THR A 111 12.29 -11.49 7.38
N ARG A 112 11.68 -10.68 6.49
CA ARG A 112 10.47 -10.98 5.71
C ARG A 112 9.29 -11.42 6.58
N LYS A 113 9.32 -11.08 7.87
CA LYS A 113 8.36 -11.53 8.87
C LYS A 113 7.89 -10.35 9.70
N LEU A 114 6.58 -10.26 9.87
CA LEU A 114 5.94 -9.29 10.75
C LEU A 114 4.98 -10.01 11.69
N THR A 115 5.06 -9.70 12.98
CA THR A 115 4.11 -10.14 13.99
C THR A 115 3.63 -8.90 14.74
N LEU A 116 2.34 -8.61 14.65
CA LEU A 116 1.73 -7.50 15.37
C LEU A 116 0.92 -8.06 16.55
N ARG A 117 1.46 -7.89 17.75
CA ARG A 117 0.83 -8.38 18.98
C ARG A 117 -0.26 -7.41 19.40
N SER A 118 -1.43 -7.96 19.75
CA SER A 118 -2.46 -7.20 20.42
C SER A 118 -1.95 -6.87 21.83
N ALA A 119 -1.76 -5.59 22.14
CA ALA A 119 -1.30 -5.18 23.46
C ALA A 119 -1.84 -3.79 23.83
N GLY A 120 -2.62 -3.70 24.90
CA GLY A 120 -3.16 -2.44 25.39
C GLY A 120 -4.15 -1.79 24.40
N PHE A 121 -4.02 -0.47 24.20
CA PHE A 121 -5.00 0.33 23.44
C PHE A 121 -4.76 0.40 21.93
N LEU A 122 -3.59 -0.01 21.41
CA LEU A 122 -3.30 0.10 19.97
C LEU A 122 -3.79 -1.16 19.25
N LYS A 123 -5.01 -1.14 18.72
CA LYS A 123 -5.58 -2.23 17.89
C LYS A 123 -5.32 -1.96 16.41
N VAL A 124 -4.89 -2.98 15.68
CA VAL A 124 -4.62 -2.92 14.23
C VAL A 124 -5.87 -3.34 13.46
N GLN A 125 -6.85 -2.46 13.36
CA GLN A 125 -8.08 -2.74 12.59
C GLN A 125 -7.86 -2.45 11.10
N ASP A 126 -7.23 -1.33 10.78
CA ASP A 126 -6.89 -0.97 9.41
C ASP A 126 -5.48 -1.41 9.01
N ILE A 127 -5.42 -2.45 8.19
CA ILE A 127 -4.17 -3.01 7.67
C ILE A 127 -3.73 -2.43 6.32
N ARG A 128 -4.33 -1.32 5.84
CA ARG A 128 -3.87 -0.62 4.62
C ARG A 128 -2.37 -0.30 4.59
N PRO A 129 -1.70 0.08 5.70
CA PRO A 129 -0.26 0.31 5.71
C PRO A 129 0.57 -0.91 5.29
N LEU A 130 0.05 -2.13 5.48
CA LEU A 130 0.77 -3.36 5.13
C LEU A 130 0.98 -3.51 3.61
N ARG A 131 0.21 -2.80 2.77
CA ARG A 131 0.40 -2.80 1.30
C ARG A 131 1.79 -2.31 0.90
N ALA A 132 2.44 -1.53 1.77
CA ALA A 132 3.78 -1.02 1.59
C ALA A 132 4.89 -2.06 1.85
N LEU A 133 4.51 -3.30 2.20
CA LEU A 133 5.44 -4.38 2.58
C LEU A 133 5.32 -5.60 1.64
N PRO A 134 5.38 -5.45 0.30
CA PRO A 134 5.09 -6.51 -0.67
C PRO A 134 6.08 -7.69 -0.63
N PHE A 135 7.16 -7.55 0.14
CA PHE A 135 8.20 -8.55 0.31
C PHE A 135 8.00 -9.49 1.51
N LEU A 136 6.96 -9.28 2.33
CA LEU A 136 6.64 -10.15 3.46
C LEU A 136 6.31 -11.58 3.01
N GLU A 137 6.82 -12.55 3.77
CA GLU A 137 6.58 -13.98 3.60
C GLU A 137 5.81 -14.58 4.79
N GLU A 138 5.98 -14.03 6.01
CA GLU A 138 5.25 -14.46 7.20
C GLU A 138 4.56 -13.27 7.88
N LEU A 139 3.26 -13.40 8.17
CA LEU A 139 2.47 -12.37 8.82
C LEU A 139 1.59 -12.96 9.92
N ASN A 140 1.68 -12.42 11.13
CA ASN A 140 0.77 -12.71 12.24
C ASN A 140 0.05 -11.42 12.66
N LEU A 141 -1.27 -11.46 12.64
CA LEU A 141 -2.20 -10.39 13.00
C LEU A 141 -3.28 -10.89 13.97
N ASP A 142 -2.92 -11.80 14.88
CA ASP A 142 -3.88 -12.42 15.79
C ASP A 142 -4.48 -11.38 16.76
N GLY A 143 -5.80 -11.46 17.01
CA GLY A 143 -6.47 -10.70 18.07
C GLY A 143 -6.63 -9.20 17.82
N GLN A 144 -6.74 -8.76 16.56
CA GLN A 144 -6.70 -7.34 16.18
C GLN A 144 -8.05 -6.72 15.79
N ARG A 145 -9.14 -7.51 15.77
CA ARG A 145 -10.47 -7.10 15.26
C ARG A 145 -10.50 -6.71 13.78
N ILE A 146 -9.66 -7.39 12.99
CA ILE A 146 -9.62 -7.20 11.54
C ILE A 146 -10.81 -7.91 10.90
N SER A 147 -11.48 -7.24 9.97
CA SER A 147 -12.52 -7.83 9.13
C SER A 147 -12.24 -7.66 7.64
N ASP A 148 -11.62 -6.55 7.23
CA ASP A 148 -11.23 -6.29 5.85
C ASP A 148 -9.83 -6.85 5.53
N LEU A 149 -9.78 -7.80 4.60
CA LEU A 149 -8.55 -8.42 4.11
C LEU A 149 -8.07 -7.89 2.75
N GLN A 150 -8.78 -6.92 2.15
CA GLN A 150 -8.43 -6.35 0.83
C GLN A 150 -6.97 -5.87 0.74
N PRO A 151 -6.38 -5.24 1.77
CA PRO A 151 -4.97 -4.83 1.71
C PRO A 151 -3.99 -5.99 1.51
N LEU A 152 -4.31 -7.20 1.98
CA LEU A 152 -3.40 -8.35 1.89
C LEU A 152 -3.14 -8.79 0.45
N GLN A 153 -4.02 -8.49 -0.51
CA GLN A 153 -3.82 -8.82 -1.93
C GLN A 153 -2.52 -8.23 -2.51
N LYS A 154 -1.97 -7.19 -1.87
CA LYS A 154 -0.71 -6.56 -2.27
C LYS A 154 0.53 -7.21 -1.63
N LEU A 155 0.37 -8.38 -0.99
CA LEU A 155 1.45 -9.18 -0.41
C LEU A 155 1.69 -10.48 -1.21
N PRO A 156 2.14 -10.41 -2.48
CA PRO A 156 2.19 -11.57 -3.37
C PRO A 156 3.20 -12.65 -2.94
N ARG A 157 4.09 -12.33 -1.99
CA ARG A 157 5.12 -13.25 -1.46
C ARG A 157 4.70 -13.97 -0.19
N LEU A 158 3.52 -13.67 0.36
CA LEU A 158 3.08 -14.23 1.63
C LEU A 158 2.91 -15.76 1.54
N LYS A 159 3.55 -16.48 2.46
CA LYS A 159 3.54 -17.95 2.59
C LYS A 159 2.81 -18.41 3.83
N LYS A 160 2.90 -17.65 4.92
CA LYS A 160 2.24 -17.96 6.19
C LYS A 160 1.45 -16.75 6.68
N LEU A 161 0.19 -16.97 6.99
CA LEU A 161 -0.72 -15.96 7.52
C LEU A 161 -1.45 -16.51 8.75
N SER A 162 -1.38 -15.78 9.86
CA SER A 162 -2.18 -16.03 11.06
C SER A 162 -3.11 -14.84 11.29
N LEU A 163 -4.41 -15.12 11.35
CA LEU A 163 -5.50 -14.16 11.56
C LEU A 163 -6.41 -14.63 12.70
N ARG A 164 -5.86 -15.32 13.70
CA ARG A 164 -6.68 -15.93 14.76
C ARG A 164 -7.41 -14.87 15.57
N PHE A 165 -8.61 -15.18 16.05
CA PHE A 165 -9.42 -14.30 16.91
C PHE A 165 -9.62 -12.90 16.31
N ASN A 166 -9.92 -12.86 15.01
CA ASN A 166 -10.33 -11.65 14.29
C ASN A 166 -11.82 -11.73 13.94
N ASP A 167 -12.32 -10.75 13.19
CA ASP A 167 -13.72 -10.67 12.77
C ASP A 167 -13.84 -10.92 11.25
N VAL A 168 -12.99 -11.80 10.72
CA VAL A 168 -12.95 -12.14 9.30
C VAL A 168 -14.15 -13.01 8.93
N TYR A 169 -14.92 -12.55 7.95
CA TYR A 169 -16.03 -13.31 7.36
C TYR A 169 -15.90 -13.46 5.83
N ASP A 170 -15.20 -12.54 5.16
CA ASP A 170 -14.92 -12.59 3.72
C ASP A 170 -13.48 -13.06 3.47
N LEU A 171 -13.35 -14.14 2.71
CA LEU A 171 -12.08 -14.78 2.36
C LEU A 171 -11.66 -14.54 0.91
N GLU A 172 -12.47 -13.87 0.09
CA GLU A 172 -12.16 -13.63 -1.33
C GLU A 172 -10.79 -12.98 -1.55
N PRO A 173 -10.35 -11.98 -0.75
CA PRO A 173 -9.03 -11.36 -0.93
C PRO A 173 -7.87 -12.36 -0.88
N LEU A 174 -8.02 -13.45 -0.13
CA LEU A 174 -6.96 -14.45 0.05
C LEU A 174 -6.75 -15.34 -1.18
N LEU A 175 -7.72 -15.39 -2.11
CA LEU A 175 -7.58 -16.19 -3.34
C LEU A 175 -6.43 -15.70 -4.24
N SER A 176 -6.12 -14.41 -4.18
CA SER A 176 -5.02 -13.77 -4.92
C SER A 176 -3.63 -14.20 -4.44
N LEU A 177 -3.52 -14.72 -3.20
CA LEU A 177 -2.25 -15.09 -2.56
C LEU A 177 -1.78 -16.46 -3.06
N ASN A 178 -1.12 -16.46 -4.21
CA ASN A 178 -0.71 -17.69 -4.90
C ASN A 178 0.43 -18.45 -4.23
N ARG A 179 1.15 -17.81 -3.31
CA ARG A 179 2.24 -18.43 -2.55
C ARG A 179 1.85 -18.82 -1.13
N LEU A 180 0.60 -18.59 -0.73
CA LEU A 180 0.15 -18.88 0.62
C LEU A 180 0.05 -20.41 0.83
N GLU A 181 0.84 -20.92 1.77
CA GLU A 181 1.00 -22.35 2.07
C GLU A 181 0.28 -22.73 3.37
N SER A 182 0.25 -21.79 4.34
CA SER A 182 -0.36 -21.97 5.65
C SER A 182 -1.21 -20.77 6.04
N LEU A 183 -2.45 -21.05 6.44
CA LEU A 183 -3.42 -20.06 6.86
C LEU A 183 -4.07 -20.51 8.17
N ASP A 184 -4.01 -19.68 9.20
CA ASP A 184 -4.73 -19.89 10.46
C ASP A 184 -5.84 -18.85 10.63
N LEU A 185 -7.07 -19.34 10.72
CA LEU A 185 -8.31 -18.55 10.82
C LEU A 185 -9.11 -18.94 12.07
N ALA A 186 -8.51 -19.64 13.03
CA ALA A 186 -9.19 -20.06 14.24
C ALA A 186 -9.84 -18.87 14.98
N GLY A 187 -11.09 -19.02 15.41
CA GLY A 187 -11.81 -17.99 16.17
C GLY A 187 -12.30 -16.80 15.32
N ASN A 188 -12.51 -17.01 14.02
CA ASN A 188 -13.20 -16.05 13.14
C ASN A 188 -14.63 -16.52 12.82
N PRO A 189 -15.58 -15.61 12.53
CA PRO A 189 -16.97 -15.92 12.19
C PRO A 189 -17.15 -16.46 10.76
N ILE A 190 -16.42 -17.53 10.41
CA ILE A 190 -16.43 -18.12 9.06
C ILE A 190 -17.37 -19.32 9.03
N SER A 191 -18.28 -19.34 8.06
CA SER A 191 -19.18 -20.48 7.86
C SER A 191 -18.41 -21.71 7.38
N ALA A 192 -18.64 -22.87 8.02
CA ALA A 192 -18.09 -24.15 7.56
C ALA A 192 -18.52 -24.53 6.13
N ASN A 193 -19.61 -23.94 5.64
CA ASN A 193 -20.12 -24.16 4.29
C ASN A 193 -19.61 -23.16 3.25
N ASP A 194 -18.78 -22.18 3.66
CA ASP A 194 -18.24 -21.16 2.78
C ASP A 194 -17.51 -21.78 1.57
N PRO A 195 -17.90 -21.43 0.32
CA PRO A 195 -17.31 -22.00 -0.88
C PRO A 195 -15.86 -21.55 -1.10
N VAL A 196 -15.49 -20.34 -0.67
CA VAL A 196 -14.12 -19.82 -0.73
C VAL A 196 -13.24 -20.56 0.27
N LEU A 197 -13.73 -20.82 1.48
CA LEU A 197 -13.03 -21.64 2.46
C LEU A 197 -12.70 -23.03 1.89
N LYS A 198 -13.66 -23.69 1.25
CA LYS A 198 -13.46 -24.99 0.59
C LYS A 198 -12.43 -24.93 -0.55
N LYS A 199 -12.36 -23.81 -1.28
CA LYS A 199 -11.32 -23.59 -2.31
C LYS A 199 -9.95 -23.43 -1.66
N LEU A 200 -9.84 -22.64 -0.59
CA LEU A 200 -8.59 -22.42 0.14
C LEU A 200 -8.06 -23.72 0.76
N GLN A 201 -8.92 -24.52 1.39
CA GLN A 201 -8.55 -25.83 1.96
C GLN A 201 -7.98 -26.83 0.93
N LYS A 202 -8.33 -26.68 -0.35
CA LYS A 202 -7.75 -27.51 -1.43
C LYS A 202 -6.39 -27.00 -1.90
N LYS A 203 -6.12 -25.70 -1.74
CA LYS A 203 -4.90 -25.02 -2.22
C LYS A 203 -3.80 -25.03 -1.15
N MET A 204 -4.16 -24.98 0.13
CA MET A 204 -3.23 -24.76 1.23
C MET A 204 -3.70 -25.40 2.55
N LYS A 205 -2.81 -25.46 3.54
CA LYS A 205 -3.18 -25.89 4.89
C LYS A 205 -3.95 -24.77 5.59
N VAL A 206 -5.22 -25.02 5.90
CA VAL A 206 -6.07 -24.09 6.64
C VAL A 206 -6.38 -24.65 8.03
N ASN A 207 -6.08 -23.88 9.07
CA ASN A 207 -6.47 -24.17 10.44
C ASN A 207 -7.70 -23.31 10.83
N LEU A 208 -8.70 -23.97 11.43
CA LEU A 208 -9.90 -23.33 11.99
C LEU A 208 -10.08 -23.68 13.47
N HIS A 209 -9.25 -24.55 14.02
CA HIS A 209 -9.40 -25.06 15.37
C HIS A 209 -8.89 -24.05 16.39
N VAL A 210 -9.78 -23.63 17.29
CA VAL A 210 -9.45 -22.84 18.48
C VAL A 210 -8.87 -23.79 19.52
N PRO A 211 -7.57 -23.68 19.89
CA PRO A 211 -7.00 -24.48 20.97
C PRO A 211 -7.69 -24.13 22.29
N VAL A 212 -7.91 -25.16 23.10
CA VAL A 212 -8.71 -25.10 24.34
C VAL A 212 -8.13 -24.14 25.39
N ASP A 213 -6.83 -23.83 25.30
CA ASP A 213 -6.09 -23.03 26.30
C ASP A 213 -5.84 -21.57 25.89
N VAL A 214 -6.45 -21.08 24.81
CA VAL A 214 -6.27 -19.66 24.43
C VAL A 214 -7.34 -18.81 25.10
N PRO A 215 -6.96 -17.85 25.96
CA PRO A 215 -7.93 -16.95 26.57
C PRO A 215 -8.72 -16.23 25.47
N ALA A 216 -10.02 -16.08 25.69
CA ALA A 216 -10.87 -15.22 24.87
C ALA A 216 -10.24 -13.82 24.79
N ARG A 217 -10.58 -13.07 23.74
CA ARG A 217 -10.12 -11.67 23.57
C ARG A 217 -10.20 -10.94 24.91
N ASP A 218 -9.13 -10.24 25.29
CA ASP A 218 -9.05 -9.50 26.56
C ASP A 218 -10.18 -8.45 26.73
N ASP A 219 -10.91 -8.16 25.65
CA ASP A 219 -12.10 -7.30 25.61
C ASP A 219 -13.46 -8.01 25.78
N GLU A 220 -13.53 -9.33 25.93
CA GLU A 220 -14.71 -10.01 26.48
C GLU A 220 -14.67 -9.93 28.02
N GLU A 221 -14.80 -8.73 28.58
CA GLU A 221 -15.41 -8.60 29.89
C GLU A 221 -16.85 -9.12 29.77
N THR A 222 -17.11 -10.32 30.31
CA THR A 222 -18.48 -10.73 30.62
C THR A 222 -19.14 -9.58 31.41
N PRO A 223 -20.27 -9.00 30.98
CA PRO A 223 -21.00 -8.06 31.83
C PRO A 223 -21.30 -8.81 33.12
N GLY A 224 -20.66 -8.36 34.21
CA GLY A 224 -20.80 -8.99 35.51
C GLY A 224 -22.28 -9.10 35.83
N LEU A 225 -22.75 -10.33 35.94
CA LEU A 225 -23.98 -10.67 36.64
C LEU A 225 -23.92 -9.92 37.97
N ALA A 226 -24.74 -8.87 38.10
CA ALA A 226 -25.11 -8.34 39.38
C ALA A 226 -25.65 -9.54 40.18
N LYS A 227 -24.84 -10.04 41.11
CA LYS A 227 -25.35 -10.92 42.15
C LYS A 227 -26.23 -10.02 43.00
N ASP A 228 -27.53 -10.07 42.73
CA ASP A 228 -28.55 -9.68 43.68
C ASP A 228 -28.29 -10.50 44.95
N VAL A 229 -27.72 -9.83 45.97
CA VAL A 229 -27.65 -10.37 47.32
C VAL A 229 -28.85 -9.78 48.05
N ASN A 230 -29.83 -10.66 48.27
CA ASN A 230 -30.92 -10.49 49.21
C ASN A 230 -30.39 -10.66 50.65
#